data_AF-A0A929EIT9-F1
#
_entry.id   AF-A0A929EIT9-F1
#
_cell.length_a   1.000
_cell.length_b   1.000
_cell.length_c   1.000
_cell.angle_alpha   90.00
_cell.angle_beta   90.00
_cell.angle_gamma   90.00
#
_symmetry.space_group_name_H-M   'P 1'
#
loop_
_entity.id
_entity.type
_entity.pdbx_description
1 polymer ?
#
loop_
_entity_poly.entity_id
_entity_poly.type
_entity_poly.pdbx_seq_one_letter_code
_entity_poly.pdbx_strand_id
1 'polypeptide(L)'
;MDNRSKSRNRVGTESGSGFNHLPVLFRRVSLAALGVLMLAVAVPSADGSVAGTKHNFGSLSTADVKTTQNSQICVFCHTPHNSNPAIPMWNREASSATYDLYASQTVVATLGQPTGSSKLCLSCHDGTIALGSMLNLPGRSVSGGLTVTGPGVTSGKLTAVSTSYIGTDLSDDHPISFDYALSYPSNSEIRDSATLPATVKLDSSGQVQCRSCHDPHGTAYPKFMVEPLDNGAICTTCHDLRYWSTMPSVHSTSLATWNGVGENPFHEDLGATPDLSDDTTALQSCLACHRSHTGSSGTPLLKGTNPTTQSVDAEEWTCLNCHNGNVAALDMEPVFSRMYKHNVKATLGSHVPSRTIVGDPVRESGANLGANRHAECADCHNAHGTKAGNHTVGDIDGNIV
;
A
#
# COMPACT_ATOMS: atom_id res chain seq x y z
N MET A 1 45.18 78.14 14.08
CA MET A 1 45.67 79.40 13.48
C MET A 1 45.27 79.38 12.02
N ASP A 2 44.57 80.44 11.59
CA ASP A 2 44.32 80.82 10.19
C ASP A 2 43.49 79.87 9.30
N ASN A 3 42.60 80.32 8.41
CA ASN A 3 41.96 81.60 8.14
C ASN A 3 40.87 81.30 7.08
N ARG A 4 39.78 82.07 7.08
CA ARG A 4 38.99 82.61 5.92
C ARG A 4 38.93 81.84 4.59
N SER A 5 37.88 81.90 3.77
CA SER A 5 36.53 82.48 3.76
C SER A 5 36.03 82.41 2.30
N LYS A 6 34.74 82.66 2.09
CA LYS A 6 34.07 83.20 0.88
C LYS A 6 33.72 82.19 -0.22
N SER A 7 32.60 82.30 -0.94
CA SER A 7 31.38 83.15 -0.88
C SER A 7 30.59 82.87 -2.17
N ARG A 8 29.25 82.85 -2.15
CA ARG A 8 28.38 83.82 -2.85
C ARG A 8 26.90 83.38 -2.98
N ASN A 9 26.05 84.40 -2.76
CA ASN A 9 24.60 84.52 -2.80
C ASN A 9 23.90 84.19 -4.13
N ARG A 10 22.60 83.83 -4.04
CA ARG A 10 21.40 84.62 -4.50
C ARG A 10 20.12 83.86 -4.08
N VAL A 11 19.25 84.39 -3.20
CA VAL A 11 18.18 85.42 -3.35
C VAL A 11 16.92 84.91 -4.08
N GLY A 12 15.76 85.03 -3.40
CA GLY A 12 14.39 85.03 -3.96
C GLY A 12 13.39 84.21 -3.10
N THR A 13 12.74 84.79 -2.07
CA THR A 13 11.36 85.37 -2.05
C THR A 13 10.25 84.31 -2.23
N GLU A 14 9.14 84.22 -1.49
CA GLU A 14 8.50 85.06 -0.46
C GLU A 14 7.30 84.30 0.16
N SER A 15 6.95 84.68 1.40
CA SER A 15 5.63 84.80 2.06
C SER A 15 4.49 83.82 1.74
N GLY A 16 3.86 83.16 2.72
CA GLY A 16 2.92 83.74 3.70
C GLY A 16 1.63 82.89 3.58
N SER A 17 0.76 82.61 4.54
CA SER A 17 0.32 83.08 5.86
C SER A 17 -0.35 81.84 6.52
N GLY A 18 -0.48 81.61 7.84
CA GLY A 18 -0.83 82.49 8.94
C GLY A 18 -2.28 82.21 9.41
N PHE A 19 -2.43 81.76 10.67
CA PHE A 19 -3.60 81.86 11.58
C PHE A 19 -4.55 80.65 11.85
N ASN A 20 -4.24 79.93 12.93
CA ASN A 20 -4.92 79.88 14.25
C ASN A 20 -6.47 79.74 14.42
N HIS A 21 -6.80 78.65 15.15
CA HIS A 21 -7.81 78.42 16.21
C HIS A 21 -9.33 78.42 15.91
N LEU A 22 -10.01 77.27 16.10
CA LEU A 22 -10.90 76.95 17.25
C LEU A 22 -11.52 75.51 17.10
N PRO A 23 -12.11 74.90 18.17
CA PRO A 23 -12.17 73.46 18.41
C PRO A 23 -13.49 72.79 18.03
N VAL A 24 -13.47 71.50 17.65
CA VAL A 24 -14.70 70.70 17.48
C VAL A 24 -14.51 69.24 17.92
N LEU A 25 -15.21 68.92 19.01
CA LEU A 25 -15.84 67.68 19.45
C LEU A 25 -15.09 66.33 19.34
N PHE A 26 -14.89 65.75 20.53
CA PHE A 26 -14.79 64.32 20.81
C PHE A 26 -15.80 63.48 20.03
N ARG A 27 -15.32 62.49 19.28
CA ARG A 27 -16.11 61.31 18.91
C ARG A 27 -15.31 60.06 19.30
N ARG A 28 -15.64 59.50 20.47
CA ARG A 28 -15.16 58.19 20.90
C ARG A 28 -15.72 57.15 19.94
N VAL A 29 -14.87 56.56 19.11
CA VAL A 29 -15.21 55.36 18.34
C VAL A 29 -14.85 54.17 19.23
N SER A 30 -15.88 53.56 19.81
CA SER A 30 -15.76 52.31 20.56
C SER A 30 -15.41 51.18 19.58
N LEU A 31 -14.20 50.61 19.68
CA LEU A 31 -13.91 49.31 19.08
C LEU A 31 -14.68 48.23 19.85
N ALA A 32 -15.80 47.78 19.30
CA ALA A 32 -16.43 46.54 19.73
C ALA A 32 -15.61 45.37 19.12
N ALA A 33 -14.87 44.66 19.96
CA ALA A 33 -14.20 43.43 19.58
C ALA A 33 -15.27 42.35 19.30
N LEU A 34 -15.44 41.96 18.04
CA LEU A 34 -16.15 40.74 17.67
C LEU A 34 -15.28 39.55 18.05
N GLY A 35 -15.56 38.94 19.21
CA GLY A 35 -15.04 37.63 19.56
C GLY A 35 -15.70 36.57 18.67
N VAL A 36 -14.97 36.05 17.70
CA VAL A 36 -15.35 34.82 16.98
C VAL A 36 -15.13 33.67 17.95
N LEU A 37 -16.22 33.15 18.50
CA LEU A 37 -16.22 31.90 19.28
C LEU A 37 -15.94 30.75 18.31
N MET A 38 -14.68 30.32 18.22
CA MET A 38 -14.34 29.07 17.54
C MET A 38 -14.98 27.92 18.33
N LEU A 39 -16.09 27.40 17.82
CA LEU A 39 -16.61 26.10 18.24
C LEU A 39 -15.61 25.06 17.76
N ALA A 40 -14.76 24.58 18.68
CA ALA A 40 -13.91 23.43 18.41
C ALA A 40 -14.83 22.23 18.16
N VAL A 41 -15.03 21.89 16.88
CA VAL A 41 -15.59 20.60 16.51
C VAL A 41 -14.55 19.58 16.93
N ALA A 42 -14.82 18.85 18.01
CA ALA A 42 -14.04 17.70 18.40
C ALA A 42 -14.15 16.67 17.26
N VAL A 43 -13.18 16.67 16.37
CA VAL A 43 -13.01 15.58 15.41
C VAL A 43 -12.71 14.35 16.28
N PRO A 44 -13.53 13.28 16.24
CA PRO A 44 -13.21 12.08 17.01
C PRO A 44 -11.83 11.62 16.57
N SER A 45 -10.89 11.64 17.52
CA SER A 45 -9.58 11.02 17.31
C SER A 45 -9.87 9.55 17.09
N ALA A 46 -9.48 9.01 15.94
CA ALA A 46 -9.39 7.57 15.82
C ALA A 46 -8.45 7.10 16.93
N ASP A 47 -8.96 6.33 17.89
CA ASP A 47 -8.12 5.71 18.90
C ASP A 47 -7.22 4.72 18.16
N GLY A 48 -5.96 5.13 17.95
CA GLY A 48 -4.94 4.31 17.31
C GLY A 48 -4.52 3.11 18.16
N SER A 49 -5.10 2.92 19.35
CA SER A 49 -4.93 1.70 20.14
C SER A 49 -5.82 0.57 19.61
N VAL A 50 -5.49 -0.68 19.96
CA VAL A 50 -6.27 -1.89 19.62
C VAL A 50 -7.77 -1.73 19.88
N ALA A 51 -8.17 -0.95 20.89
CA ALA A 51 -9.58 -0.78 21.27
C ALA A 51 -10.45 -0.21 20.14
N GLY A 52 -9.89 0.67 19.30
CA GLY A 52 -10.58 1.26 18.15
C GLY A 52 -10.57 0.40 16.89
N THR A 53 -9.99 -0.79 16.93
CA THR A 53 -9.67 -1.58 15.73
C THR A 53 -10.55 -2.82 15.58
N LYS A 54 -10.50 -3.44 14.38
CA LYS A 54 -11.19 -4.72 14.09
C LYS A 54 -10.68 -5.90 14.94
N HIS A 55 -9.51 -5.77 15.59
CA HIS A 55 -8.98 -6.79 16.50
C HIS A 55 -9.53 -6.67 17.94
N ASN A 56 -10.40 -5.69 18.20
CA ASN A 56 -11.19 -5.65 19.42
C ASN A 56 -12.42 -6.57 19.27
N PHE A 57 -12.29 -7.82 19.72
CA PHE A 57 -13.40 -8.76 19.75
C PHE A 57 -14.28 -8.64 21.00
N GLY A 58 -13.95 -7.73 21.94
CA GLY A 58 -14.68 -7.58 23.19
C GLY A 58 -16.11 -7.06 23.00
N SER A 59 -16.95 -7.26 24.00
CA SER A 59 -18.37 -6.87 24.00
C SER A 59 -18.62 -5.37 23.93
N LEU A 60 -17.61 -4.57 24.26
CA LEU A 60 -17.64 -3.11 24.16
C LEU A 60 -17.12 -2.58 22.81
N SER A 61 -16.71 -3.47 21.91
CA SER A 61 -16.22 -3.10 20.58
C SER A 61 -17.34 -2.55 19.70
N THR A 62 -17.01 -1.54 18.91
CA THR A 62 -17.85 -1.04 17.82
C THR A 62 -17.74 -1.90 16.56
N ALA A 63 -16.79 -2.84 16.49
CA ALA A 63 -16.65 -3.74 15.35
C ALA A 63 -17.84 -4.70 15.20
N ASP A 64 -18.04 -5.17 13.97
CA ASP A 64 -19.10 -6.13 13.62
C ASP A 64 -18.77 -7.56 14.05
N VAL A 65 -17.48 -7.93 13.99
CA VAL A 65 -17.00 -9.25 14.42
C VAL A 65 -16.55 -9.17 15.87
N LYS A 66 -17.36 -9.70 16.79
CA LYS A 66 -17.09 -9.64 18.23
C LYS A 66 -17.80 -10.75 19.01
N THR A 67 -17.51 -10.82 20.31
CA THR A 67 -18.25 -11.61 21.29
C THR A 67 -19.05 -10.70 22.22
N THR A 68 -20.16 -11.19 22.75
CA THR A 68 -20.91 -10.54 23.84
C THR A 68 -20.49 -11.02 25.23
N GLN A 69 -19.62 -12.03 25.31
CA GLN A 69 -19.34 -12.77 26.54
C GLN A 69 -18.22 -12.18 27.40
N ASN A 70 -17.38 -11.30 26.84
CA ASN A 70 -16.22 -10.76 27.53
C ASN A 70 -15.85 -9.37 26.97
N SER A 71 -15.38 -8.46 27.82
CA SER A 71 -14.99 -7.09 27.44
C SER A 71 -13.47 -6.87 27.31
N GLN A 72 -12.65 -7.86 27.65
CA GLN A 72 -11.20 -7.75 27.57
C GLN A 72 -10.74 -7.84 26.11
N ILE A 73 -9.76 -7.04 25.76
CA ILE A 73 -9.30 -6.87 24.37
C ILE A 73 -8.08 -7.77 24.10
N CYS A 74 -7.11 -7.74 25.01
CA CYS A 74 -5.84 -8.43 24.81
C CYS A 74 -5.94 -9.95 24.93
N VAL A 75 -6.98 -10.48 25.61
CA VAL A 75 -7.08 -11.91 25.94
C VAL A 75 -7.16 -12.83 24.73
N PHE A 76 -7.64 -12.31 23.59
CA PHE A 76 -7.69 -13.06 22.33
C PHE A 76 -6.29 -13.32 21.74
N CYS A 77 -5.29 -12.54 22.16
CA CYS A 77 -3.91 -12.64 21.67
C CYS A 77 -2.93 -13.05 22.79
N HIS A 78 -3.11 -12.51 24.00
CA HIS A 78 -2.14 -12.60 25.09
C HIS A 78 -2.72 -13.25 26.34
N THR A 79 -1.90 -14.01 27.05
CA THR A 79 -2.20 -14.57 28.37
C THR A 79 -1.01 -14.41 29.30
N PRO A 80 -1.19 -13.94 30.55
CA PRO A 80 -0.08 -13.76 31.48
C PRO A 80 0.58 -15.07 31.91
N HIS A 81 -0.09 -16.22 31.75
CA HIS A 81 0.43 -17.53 32.16
C HIS A 81 0.07 -18.60 31.13
N ASN A 82 0.88 -19.65 31.06
CA ASN A 82 0.66 -20.81 30.19
C ASN A 82 0.43 -20.41 28.72
N SER A 83 1.21 -19.43 28.26
CA SER A 83 1.23 -18.99 26.86
C SER A 83 2.07 -19.93 26.00
N ASN A 84 1.74 -19.98 24.71
CA ASN A 84 2.54 -20.68 23.73
C ASN A 84 2.45 -19.99 22.35
N PRO A 85 3.54 -19.39 21.82
CA PRO A 85 4.85 -19.26 22.46
C PRO A 85 4.86 -18.31 23.68
N ALA A 86 5.85 -18.50 24.55
CA ALA A 86 6.03 -17.71 25.77
C ALA A 86 6.23 -16.20 25.50
N ILE A 87 6.82 -15.84 24.35
CA ILE A 87 6.95 -14.47 23.86
C ILE A 87 6.19 -14.40 22.53
N PRO A 88 5.20 -13.49 22.37
CA PRO A 88 4.80 -12.40 23.25
C PRO A 88 3.69 -12.81 24.25
N MET A 89 3.80 -13.97 24.85
CA MET A 89 2.79 -14.57 25.72
C MET A 89 1.49 -14.92 24.97
N TRP A 90 1.62 -15.61 23.85
CA TRP A 90 0.51 -15.90 22.95
C TRP A 90 -0.53 -16.84 23.59
N ASN A 91 -1.81 -16.49 23.48
CA ASN A 91 -2.93 -17.21 24.11
C ASN A 91 -3.70 -18.09 23.14
N ARG A 92 -3.10 -18.52 22.03
CA ARG A 92 -3.79 -19.37 21.05
C ARG A 92 -2.87 -20.50 20.62
N GLU A 93 -3.49 -21.60 20.19
CA GLU A 93 -2.74 -22.64 19.48
C GLU A 93 -2.24 -22.09 18.16
N ALA A 94 -0.98 -22.35 17.84
CA ALA A 94 -0.45 -22.06 16.51
C ALA A 94 -1.06 -23.04 15.50
N SER A 95 -1.29 -22.58 14.27
CA SER A 95 -1.74 -23.47 13.21
C SER A 95 -0.72 -24.58 12.94
N SER A 96 -1.24 -25.78 12.68
CA SER A 96 -0.45 -26.93 12.21
C SER A 96 -0.57 -27.11 10.69
N ALA A 97 -1.24 -26.19 10.00
CA ALA A 97 -1.36 -26.22 8.56
C ALA A 97 0.03 -26.13 7.89
N THR A 98 0.12 -26.79 6.74
CA THR A 98 1.18 -26.55 5.76
C THR A 98 0.63 -25.57 4.74
N TYR A 99 1.44 -24.57 4.39
CA TYR A 99 1.05 -23.49 3.51
C TYR A 99 1.64 -23.69 2.12
N ASP A 100 0.85 -23.41 1.09
CA ASP A 100 1.33 -23.30 -0.29
C ASP A 100 2.04 -21.96 -0.42
N LEU A 101 3.34 -21.97 -0.70
CA LEU A 101 4.15 -20.75 -0.63
C LEU A 101 4.18 -20.03 -1.97
N TYR A 102 4.33 -18.71 -1.91
CA TYR A 102 4.67 -17.89 -3.06
C TYR A 102 5.82 -18.48 -3.85
N ALA A 103 5.66 -18.53 -5.17
CA ALA A 103 6.70 -18.92 -6.09
C ALA A 103 6.53 -18.10 -7.37
N SER A 104 7.64 -17.57 -7.86
CA SER A 104 7.72 -16.94 -9.18
C SER A 104 9.12 -17.08 -9.73
N GLN A 105 9.30 -16.75 -11.00
CA GLN A 105 10.61 -16.85 -11.64
C GLN A 105 11.55 -15.72 -11.24
N THR A 106 11.01 -14.65 -10.66
CA THR A 106 11.74 -13.45 -10.27
C THR A 106 12.05 -13.39 -8.78
N VAL A 107 11.50 -14.33 -7.97
CA VAL A 107 11.84 -14.43 -6.56
C VAL A 107 13.25 -14.99 -6.40
N VAL A 108 14.10 -14.26 -5.68
CA VAL A 108 15.50 -14.66 -5.40
C VAL A 108 15.63 -15.23 -3.98
N ALA A 109 14.75 -14.83 -3.07
CA ALA A 109 14.78 -15.28 -1.69
C ALA A 109 14.46 -16.78 -1.57
N THR A 110 15.12 -17.46 -0.63
CA THR A 110 14.76 -18.82 -0.24
C THR A 110 13.56 -18.77 0.71
N LEU A 111 12.44 -19.31 0.27
CA LEU A 111 11.18 -19.28 1.02
C LEU A 111 10.99 -20.57 1.82
N GLY A 112 10.39 -20.44 3.00
CA GLY A 112 10.08 -21.53 3.90
C GLY A 112 8.70 -21.35 4.53
N GLN A 113 8.25 -22.38 5.26
CA GLN A 113 6.97 -22.32 5.96
C GLN A 113 6.92 -21.16 6.96
N PRO A 114 5.74 -20.53 7.19
CA PRO A 114 5.61 -19.41 8.09
C PRO A 114 6.15 -19.67 9.49
N THR A 115 6.92 -18.71 10.00
CA THR A 115 7.56 -18.72 11.32
C THR A 115 7.16 -17.47 12.12
N GLY A 116 7.74 -17.34 13.31
CA GLY A 116 7.73 -16.10 14.08
C GLY A 116 6.34 -15.51 14.30
N SER A 117 6.22 -14.19 14.15
CA SER A 117 4.95 -13.49 14.35
C SER A 117 3.91 -13.80 13.28
N SER A 118 4.32 -14.13 12.05
CA SER A 118 3.37 -14.44 10.98
C SER A 118 2.53 -15.67 11.31
N LYS A 119 3.15 -16.69 11.90
CA LYS A 119 2.43 -17.88 12.39
C LYS A 119 1.39 -17.55 13.48
N LEU A 120 1.60 -16.49 14.26
CA LEU A 120 0.62 -16.01 15.24
C LEU A 120 -0.58 -15.39 14.54
N CYS A 121 -0.36 -14.52 13.55
CA CYS A 121 -1.42 -13.92 12.73
C CYS A 121 -2.24 -15.01 12.02
N LEU A 122 -1.55 -15.97 11.40
CA LEU A 122 -2.18 -17.06 10.67
C LEU A 122 -3.05 -17.96 11.56
N SER A 123 -2.81 -18.05 12.88
CA SER A 123 -3.70 -18.79 13.80
C SER A 123 -5.16 -18.28 13.86
N CYS A 124 -5.43 -17.12 13.27
CA CYS A 124 -6.77 -16.62 12.99
C CYS A 124 -7.02 -16.54 11.48
N HIS A 125 -6.08 -15.94 10.76
CA HIS A 125 -6.24 -15.53 9.36
C HIS A 125 -6.22 -16.68 8.37
N ASP A 126 -5.68 -17.85 8.74
CA ASP A 126 -5.74 -19.04 7.90
C ASP A 126 -7.09 -19.77 7.98
N GLY A 127 -7.99 -19.33 8.86
CA GLY A 127 -9.33 -19.90 9.06
C GLY A 127 -9.35 -21.33 9.61
N THR A 128 -8.22 -21.87 10.10
CA THR A 128 -8.15 -23.23 10.63
C THR A 128 -8.71 -23.32 12.05
N ILE A 129 -8.61 -22.25 12.84
CA ILE A 129 -9.03 -22.18 14.25
C ILE A 129 -10.05 -21.04 14.46
N ALA A 130 -10.94 -21.19 15.43
CA ALA A 130 -11.92 -20.15 15.74
C ALA A 130 -11.28 -18.92 16.38
N LEU A 131 -11.74 -17.72 16.02
CA LEU A 131 -11.29 -16.41 16.54
C LEU A 131 -11.35 -16.34 18.06
N GLY A 132 -12.38 -16.92 18.68
CA GLY A 132 -12.51 -16.93 20.13
C GLY A 132 -11.80 -18.08 20.85
N SER A 133 -11.10 -18.97 20.15
CA SER A 133 -10.36 -20.09 20.76
C SER A 133 -9.10 -19.60 21.48
N MET A 134 -8.91 -20.02 22.73
CA MET A 134 -7.83 -19.55 23.58
C MET A 134 -7.24 -20.69 24.44
N LEU A 135 -5.94 -20.63 24.69
CA LEU A 135 -5.23 -21.52 25.63
C LEU A 135 -5.69 -21.32 27.07
N ASN A 136 -6.00 -20.06 27.43
CA ASN A 136 -6.47 -19.67 28.75
C ASN A 136 -7.65 -18.73 28.59
N LEU A 137 -8.83 -19.18 29.02
CA LEU A 137 -10.01 -18.31 29.08
C LEU A 137 -9.81 -17.17 30.10
N PRO A 138 -10.46 -16.02 29.90
CA PRO A 138 -10.41 -14.92 30.86
C PRO A 138 -10.75 -15.37 32.28
N GLY A 139 -9.83 -15.15 33.23
CA GLY A 139 -9.99 -15.52 34.64
C GLY A 139 -9.92 -17.03 34.94
N ARG A 140 -9.50 -17.86 33.98
CA ARG A 140 -9.39 -19.32 34.15
C ARG A 140 -8.17 -19.87 33.41
N SER A 141 -7.34 -20.67 34.08
CA SER A 141 -6.21 -21.40 33.44
C SER A 141 -6.69 -22.66 32.73
N VAL A 142 -7.71 -22.54 31.88
CA VAL A 142 -8.26 -23.64 31.08
C VAL A 142 -8.45 -23.19 29.64
N SER A 143 -8.12 -24.09 28.71
CA SER A 143 -8.39 -23.88 27.28
C SER A 143 -9.89 -23.85 27.02
N GLY A 144 -10.31 -23.04 26.06
CA GLY A 144 -11.70 -22.96 25.68
C GLY A 144 -11.94 -21.95 24.57
N GLY A 145 -13.20 -21.60 24.35
CA GLY A 145 -13.58 -20.63 23.33
C GLY A 145 -14.65 -19.67 23.81
N LEU A 146 -14.53 -18.42 23.38
CA LEU A 146 -15.66 -17.49 23.34
C LEU A 146 -16.33 -17.56 21.97
N THR A 147 -17.65 -17.42 21.94
CA THR A 147 -18.41 -17.30 20.71
C THR A 147 -18.17 -15.93 20.11
N VAL A 148 -17.40 -15.89 19.02
CA VAL A 148 -17.18 -14.71 18.19
C VAL A 148 -17.99 -14.87 16.91
N THR A 149 -18.81 -13.88 16.59
CA THR A 149 -19.71 -13.89 15.43
C THR A 149 -19.64 -12.56 14.70
N GLY A 150 -19.95 -12.58 13.41
CA GLY A 150 -20.04 -11.39 12.57
C GLY A 150 -19.93 -11.75 11.09
N PRO A 151 -19.92 -10.75 10.19
CA PRO A 151 -19.74 -10.98 8.76
C PRO A 151 -18.47 -11.75 8.46
N GLY A 152 -18.55 -12.71 7.53
CA GLY A 152 -17.41 -13.53 7.11
C GLY A 152 -16.91 -14.56 8.13
N VAL A 153 -17.64 -14.73 9.26
CA VAL A 153 -17.31 -15.72 10.30
C VAL A 153 -18.36 -16.82 10.37
N THR A 154 -17.95 -18.08 10.23
CA THR A 154 -18.81 -19.26 10.39
C THR A 154 -18.20 -20.19 11.43
N SER A 155 -19.01 -20.63 12.40
CA SER A 155 -18.53 -21.47 13.52
C SER A 155 -17.33 -20.86 14.25
N GLY A 156 -17.30 -19.52 14.35
CA GLY A 156 -16.22 -18.75 14.96
C GLY A 156 -14.95 -18.62 14.11
N LYS A 157 -14.86 -19.24 12.93
CA LYS A 157 -13.70 -19.18 12.04
C LYS A 157 -13.90 -18.16 10.93
N LEU A 158 -12.82 -17.51 10.49
CA LEU A 158 -12.83 -16.76 9.24
C LEU A 158 -13.07 -17.72 8.07
N THR A 159 -13.81 -17.25 7.08
CA THR A 159 -14.15 -18.00 5.87
C THR A 159 -13.70 -17.21 4.65
N ALA A 160 -13.59 -17.87 3.49
CA ALA A 160 -13.15 -17.24 2.24
C ALA A 160 -13.98 -16.04 1.77
N VAL A 161 -15.18 -15.82 2.32
CA VAL A 161 -15.98 -14.61 2.05
C VAL A 161 -15.57 -13.41 2.90
N SER A 162 -14.70 -13.59 3.89
CA SER A 162 -14.14 -12.52 4.70
C SER A 162 -12.96 -11.89 3.98
N THR A 163 -12.93 -10.55 3.94
CA THR A 163 -11.75 -9.81 3.44
C THR A 163 -10.52 -9.94 4.33
N SER A 164 -10.66 -10.51 5.53
CA SER A 164 -9.55 -10.84 6.43
C SER A 164 -9.07 -12.28 6.30
N TYR A 165 -9.69 -13.11 5.47
CA TYR A 165 -9.28 -14.49 5.28
C TYR A 165 -8.08 -14.54 4.32
N ILE A 166 -6.98 -15.11 4.80
CA ILE A 166 -5.79 -15.42 4.00
C ILE A 166 -5.83 -16.89 3.60
N GLY A 167 -6.20 -17.77 4.53
CA GLY A 167 -6.20 -19.21 4.29
C GLY A 167 -4.81 -19.84 4.37
N THR A 168 -4.67 -21.01 3.76
CA THR A 168 -3.42 -21.79 3.73
C THR A 168 -2.70 -21.70 2.39
N ASP A 169 -3.32 -21.10 1.39
CA ASP A 169 -2.68 -20.77 0.13
C ASP A 169 -2.08 -19.38 0.28
N LEU A 170 -0.74 -19.30 0.27
CA LEU A 170 0.03 -18.05 0.28
C LEU A 170 0.74 -17.85 -1.06
N SER A 171 0.34 -18.60 -2.10
CA SER A 171 0.98 -18.53 -3.41
C SER A 171 0.69 -17.23 -4.16
N ASP A 172 -0.31 -16.48 -3.69
CA ASP A 172 -0.76 -15.18 -4.17
C ASP A 172 -0.53 -14.04 -3.14
N ASP A 173 0.27 -14.30 -2.10
CA ASP A 173 0.66 -13.34 -1.08
C ASP A 173 2.13 -12.92 -1.22
N HIS A 174 2.44 -11.72 -0.75
CA HIS A 174 3.82 -11.29 -0.59
C HIS A 174 4.53 -12.22 0.39
N PRO A 175 5.70 -12.77 0.01
CA PRO A 175 6.38 -13.75 0.83
C PRO A 175 6.73 -13.18 2.20
N ILE A 176 6.68 -14.07 3.18
CA ILE A 176 7.02 -13.82 4.58
C ILE A 176 7.92 -14.96 5.08
N SER A 177 8.51 -14.77 6.26
CA SER A 177 9.36 -15.75 6.94
C SER A 177 10.60 -16.19 6.13
N PHE A 178 11.11 -15.28 5.29
CA PHE A 178 12.39 -15.41 4.62
C PHE A 178 13.39 -14.40 5.17
N ASP A 179 14.68 -14.75 5.16
CA ASP A 179 15.77 -13.87 5.60
C ASP A 179 15.99 -12.75 4.58
N TYR A 180 15.72 -11.51 4.99
CA TYR A 180 15.84 -10.34 4.13
C TYR A 180 17.31 -10.03 3.82
N ALA A 181 18.18 -10.13 4.83
CA ALA A 181 19.57 -9.74 4.71
C ALA A 181 20.36 -10.66 3.79
N LEU A 182 19.99 -11.95 3.70
CA LEU A 182 20.61 -12.88 2.74
C LEU A 182 20.33 -12.53 1.27
N SER A 183 19.34 -11.68 1.01
CA SER A 183 19.02 -11.22 -0.35
C SER A 183 19.85 -9.99 -0.75
N TYR A 184 20.45 -9.27 0.20
CA TYR A 184 21.26 -8.06 -0.03
C TYR A 184 22.76 -8.33 0.26
N PRO A 185 23.72 -7.76 -0.50
CA PRO A 185 23.59 -6.85 -1.64
C PRO A 185 23.46 -7.57 -2.99
N SER A 186 23.35 -8.90 -3.00
CA SER A 186 23.24 -9.67 -4.24
C SER A 186 22.02 -9.31 -5.09
N ASN A 187 20.96 -8.80 -4.46
CA ASN A 187 19.82 -8.20 -5.12
C ASN A 187 19.89 -6.67 -4.98
N SER A 188 20.17 -5.98 -6.09
CA SER A 188 20.25 -4.53 -6.14
C SER A 188 18.89 -3.83 -6.12
N GLU A 189 17.78 -4.58 -6.19
CA GLU A 189 16.42 -4.05 -6.16
C GLU A 189 15.81 -3.99 -4.77
N ILE A 190 16.60 -4.32 -3.75
CA ILE A 190 16.22 -4.14 -2.36
C ILE A 190 17.24 -3.26 -1.65
N ARG A 191 16.78 -2.56 -0.62
CA ARG A 191 17.60 -1.69 0.21
C ARG A 191 18.34 -2.51 1.26
N ASP A 192 19.39 -1.91 1.81
CA ASP A 192 20.05 -2.47 2.98
C ASP A 192 19.09 -2.45 4.17
N SER A 193 18.95 -3.59 4.86
CA SER A 193 18.18 -3.72 6.10
C SER A 193 18.55 -2.67 7.17
N ALA A 194 19.81 -2.21 7.19
CA ALA A 194 20.27 -1.18 8.12
C ALA A 194 19.69 0.21 7.83
N THR A 195 19.11 0.41 6.64
CA THR A 195 18.50 1.69 6.21
C THR A 195 16.98 1.71 6.38
N LEU A 196 16.37 0.60 6.82
CA LEU A 196 14.94 0.53 7.06
C LEU A 196 14.54 1.51 8.19
N PRO A 197 13.39 2.20 8.04
CA PRO A 197 12.90 3.06 9.11
C PRO A 197 12.56 2.21 10.35
N ALA A 198 12.66 2.81 11.54
CA ALA A 198 12.45 2.08 12.80
C ALA A 198 11.04 1.49 12.98
N THR A 199 10.07 1.95 12.19
CA THR A 199 8.69 1.47 12.05
C THR A 199 8.61 0.13 11.32
N VAL A 200 9.41 -0.08 10.28
CA VAL A 200 9.51 -1.32 9.50
C VAL A 200 10.52 -2.24 10.14
N LYS A 201 10.03 -3.34 10.73
CA LYS A 201 10.84 -4.22 11.56
C LYS A 201 10.95 -5.61 10.95
N LEU A 202 12.18 -6.05 10.73
CA LEU A 202 12.48 -7.48 10.60
C LEU A 202 12.40 -8.13 11.99
N ASP A 203 12.16 -9.44 12.04
CA ASP A 203 12.20 -10.15 13.30
C ASP A 203 13.64 -10.33 13.83
N SER A 204 13.78 -10.97 15.00
CA SER A 204 15.10 -11.19 15.63
C SER A 204 16.03 -12.07 14.80
N SER A 205 15.50 -12.81 13.83
CA SER A 205 16.25 -13.66 12.90
C SER A 205 16.51 -12.95 11.57
N GLY A 206 16.19 -11.66 11.44
CA GLY A 206 16.34 -10.90 10.20
C GLY A 206 15.27 -11.21 9.15
N GLN A 207 14.18 -11.88 9.51
CA GLN A 207 13.15 -12.28 8.56
C GLN A 207 12.07 -11.21 8.38
N VAL A 208 11.57 -11.09 7.15
CA VAL A 208 10.32 -10.36 6.87
C VAL A 208 9.17 -11.14 7.50
N GLN A 209 8.27 -10.46 8.20
CA GLN A 209 7.08 -11.05 8.79
C GLN A 209 5.86 -10.18 8.48
N CYS A 210 4.63 -10.63 8.77
CA CYS A 210 3.44 -9.77 8.68
C CYS A 210 3.64 -8.45 9.44
N ARG A 211 4.38 -8.51 10.56
CA ARG A 211 4.73 -7.37 11.40
C ARG A 211 5.74 -6.39 10.81
N SER A 212 6.36 -6.72 9.70
CA SER A 212 7.21 -5.79 8.95
C SER A 212 6.36 -4.74 8.22
N CYS A 213 5.10 -5.05 7.91
CA CYS A 213 4.15 -4.13 7.28
C CYS A 213 3.01 -3.70 8.21
N HIS A 214 2.62 -4.54 9.19
CA HIS A 214 1.50 -4.28 10.08
C HIS A 214 1.90 -4.18 11.56
N ASP A 215 1.36 -3.20 12.32
CA ASP A 215 1.42 -3.23 13.79
C ASP A 215 0.07 -3.67 14.38
N PRO A 216 -0.02 -4.89 14.94
CA PRO A 216 -1.29 -5.39 15.51
C PRO A 216 -1.80 -4.57 16.70
N HIS A 217 -0.97 -3.68 17.26
CA HIS A 217 -1.37 -2.79 18.35
C HIS A 217 -2.09 -1.51 17.89
N GLY A 218 -2.14 -1.28 16.58
CA GLY A 218 -2.74 -0.11 15.96
C GLY A 218 -1.72 0.95 15.55
N THR A 219 -2.10 1.70 14.52
CA THR A 219 -1.28 2.72 13.85
C THR A 219 -2.16 3.91 13.46
N ALA A 220 -1.54 5.03 13.07
CA ALA A 220 -2.28 6.14 12.48
C ALA A 220 -2.82 5.81 11.07
N TYR A 221 -2.25 4.79 10.43
CA TYR A 221 -2.61 4.38 9.08
C TYR A 221 -3.69 3.28 9.09
N PRO A 222 -4.61 3.26 8.10
CA PRO A 222 -5.56 2.17 7.91
C PRO A 222 -4.87 0.80 7.81
N LYS A 223 -5.63 -0.27 8.03
CA LYS A 223 -5.15 -1.65 7.91
C LYS A 223 -3.91 -1.96 8.76
N PHE A 224 -3.71 -1.24 9.86
CA PHE A 224 -2.57 -1.42 10.77
C PHE A 224 -1.21 -1.16 10.12
N MET A 225 -1.16 -0.44 9.00
CA MET A 225 0.09 -0.27 8.27
C MET A 225 1.12 0.50 9.10
N VAL A 226 2.40 0.11 9.05
CA VAL A 226 3.48 0.80 9.77
C VAL A 226 4.01 2.03 9.03
N GLU A 227 3.70 2.12 7.74
CA GLU A 227 3.98 3.25 6.85
C GLU A 227 2.76 3.49 5.94
N PRO A 228 2.61 4.67 5.31
CA PRO A 228 1.55 4.91 4.36
C PRO A 228 1.56 3.96 3.15
N LEU A 229 0.39 3.72 2.55
CA LEU A 229 0.25 2.96 1.31
C LEU A 229 0.34 3.84 0.06
N ASP A 230 -0.05 5.11 0.19
CA ASP A 230 -0.06 6.07 -0.90
C ASP A 230 1.34 6.28 -1.47
N ASN A 231 1.40 6.45 -2.79
CA ASN A 231 2.63 6.63 -3.55
C ASN A 231 3.63 5.45 -3.40
N GLY A 232 3.21 4.32 -2.83
CA GLY A 232 4.06 3.15 -2.60
C GLY A 232 5.07 3.34 -1.46
N ALA A 233 4.77 4.19 -0.47
CA ALA A 233 5.69 4.54 0.60
C ALA A 233 6.21 3.30 1.36
N ILE A 234 5.34 2.39 1.82
CA ILE A 234 5.79 1.14 2.45
C ILE A 234 6.66 0.28 1.53
N CYS A 235 6.30 0.15 0.24
CA CYS A 235 7.02 -0.71 -0.71
C CYS A 235 8.45 -0.21 -0.93
N THR A 236 8.61 1.10 -1.08
CA THR A 236 9.90 1.75 -1.34
C THR A 236 10.81 1.81 -0.12
N THR A 237 10.33 1.46 1.08
CA THR A 237 11.20 1.23 2.25
C THR A 237 12.13 0.04 2.04
N CYS A 238 11.67 -0.97 1.30
CA CYS A 238 12.41 -2.22 1.07
C CYS A 238 12.85 -2.36 -0.38
N HIS A 239 12.03 -1.97 -1.34
CA HIS A 239 12.31 -2.12 -2.77
C HIS A 239 12.91 -0.83 -3.35
N ASP A 240 14.03 -0.96 -4.06
CA ASP A 240 14.66 0.12 -4.83
C ASP A 240 14.67 -0.24 -6.31
N LEU A 241 13.54 0.02 -6.97
CA LEU A 241 13.38 -0.26 -8.39
C LEU A 241 13.89 0.92 -9.22
N ARG A 242 14.83 0.66 -10.12
CA ARG A 242 15.42 1.64 -11.04
C ARG A 242 14.38 2.54 -11.70
N TYR A 243 13.28 1.96 -12.17
CA TYR A 243 12.23 2.69 -12.87
C TYR A 243 11.17 3.34 -11.96
N TRP A 244 11.45 3.42 -10.68
CA TRP A 244 10.69 4.21 -9.71
C TRP A 244 11.59 5.26 -9.05
N SER A 245 12.87 4.92 -8.82
CA SER A 245 13.83 5.81 -8.14
C SER A 245 14.63 6.70 -9.08
N THR A 246 15.28 6.14 -10.11
CA THR A 246 16.28 6.86 -10.93
C THR A 246 15.83 7.16 -12.36
N MET A 247 14.89 6.36 -12.89
CA MET A 247 14.34 6.55 -14.24
C MET A 247 12.82 6.33 -14.26
N PRO A 248 12.03 7.15 -13.57
CA PRO A 248 10.61 6.90 -13.33
C PRO A 248 9.80 6.66 -14.62
N SER A 249 8.89 5.69 -14.59
CA SER A 249 7.90 5.50 -15.66
C SER A 249 6.82 6.57 -15.63
N VAL A 250 6.17 6.82 -16.77
CA VAL A 250 5.00 7.70 -16.84
C VAL A 250 3.85 7.28 -15.93
N HIS A 251 3.76 5.98 -15.61
CA HIS A 251 2.76 5.48 -14.67
C HIS A 251 2.96 6.04 -13.27
N SER A 252 4.20 6.31 -12.85
CA SER A 252 4.49 6.84 -11.51
C SER A 252 4.03 8.28 -11.31
N THR A 253 3.67 8.99 -12.38
CA THR A 253 3.19 10.38 -12.36
C THR A 253 1.82 10.56 -12.98
N SER A 254 1.17 9.46 -13.40
CA SER A 254 -0.13 9.52 -14.08
C SER A 254 -1.25 9.86 -13.10
N LEU A 255 -1.93 10.97 -13.36
CA LEU A 255 -3.13 11.42 -12.64
C LEU A 255 -4.43 10.87 -13.25
N ALA A 256 -4.34 9.86 -14.11
CA ALA A 256 -5.52 9.27 -14.73
C ALA A 256 -6.35 8.51 -13.68
N THR A 257 -7.65 8.81 -13.65
CA THR A 257 -8.64 8.13 -12.81
C THR A 257 -9.47 7.16 -13.65
N TRP A 258 -10.16 6.24 -12.98
CA TRP A 258 -11.14 5.38 -13.62
C TRP A 258 -12.45 6.14 -13.87
N ASN A 259 -13.01 5.99 -15.07
CA ASN A 259 -14.21 6.73 -15.49
C ASN A 259 -15.54 6.13 -14.99
N GLY A 260 -15.51 5.08 -14.17
CA GLY A 260 -16.69 4.40 -13.66
C GLY A 260 -17.27 3.30 -14.56
N VAL A 261 -16.61 2.96 -15.67
CA VAL A 261 -17.08 1.96 -16.64
C VAL A 261 -16.18 0.71 -16.64
N GLY A 262 -16.79 -0.47 -16.56
CA GLY A 262 -16.08 -1.75 -16.60
C GLY A 262 -15.46 -2.15 -15.24
N GLU A 263 -14.38 -2.93 -15.28
CA GLU A 263 -13.64 -3.32 -14.08
C GLU A 263 -12.84 -2.13 -13.55
N ASN A 264 -13.01 -1.82 -12.26
CA ASN A 264 -12.17 -0.82 -11.60
C ASN A 264 -10.77 -1.43 -11.35
N PRO A 265 -9.69 -0.88 -11.93
CA PRO A 265 -8.36 -1.39 -11.69
C PRO A 265 -7.84 -1.05 -10.28
N PHE A 266 -8.40 -0.05 -9.60
CA PHE A 266 -7.97 0.38 -8.27
C PHE A 266 -8.70 -0.40 -7.17
N HIS A 267 -7.95 -0.82 -6.15
CA HIS A 267 -8.45 -1.73 -5.10
C HIS A 267 -8.18 -1.20 -3.67
N GLU A 268 -7.39 -0.15 -3.58
CA GLU A 268 -7.03 0.50 -2.33
C GLU A 268 -7.62 1.90 -2.36
N ASP A 269 -8.36 2.28 -1.33
CA ASP A 269 -8.95 3.62 -1.24
C ASP A 269 -7.93 4.54 -0.59
N LEU A 270 -7.17 5.25 -1.42
CA LEU A 270 -6.05 6.12 -1.01
C LEU A 270 -6.36 7.60 -1.26
N GLY A 271 -7.47 7.88 -1.94
CA GLY A 271 -7.96 9.22 -2.23
C GLY A 271 -8.51 9.96 -1.02
N ALA A 272 -8.98 11.19 -1.27
CA ALA A 272 -9.66 12.02 -0.28
C ALA A 272 -11.15 11.64 -0.14
N THR A 273 -11.75 11.07 -1.17
CA THR A 273 -13.14 10.58 -1.15
C THR A 273 -13.20 9.07 -0.94
N PRO A 274 -14.07 8.56 -0.04
CA PRO A 274 -14.08 7.15 0.34
C PRO A 274 -14.84 6.26 -0.67
N ASP A 275 -14.50 6.37 -1.96
CA ASP A 275 -15.23 5.69 -3.05
C ASP A 275 -14.38 5.37 -4.30
N LEU A 276 -13.04 5.36 -4.18
CA LEU A 276 -12.07 5.09 -5.25
C LEU A 276 -12.14 6.05 -6.46
N SER A 277 -13.00 7.07 -6.43
CA SER A 277 -13.27 7.90 -7.61
C SER A 277 -12.15 8.91 -7.91
N ASP A 278 -11.35 9.26 -6.90
CA ASP A 278 -10.21 10.14 -6.99
C ASP A 278 -8.85 9.41 -6.88
N ASP A 279 -8.88 8.07 -6.93
CA ASP A 279 -7.68 7.26 -7.04
C ASP A 279 -7.05 7.35 -8.43
N THR A 280 -5.73 7.49 -8.45
CA THR A 280 -4.95 7.62 -9.68
C THR A 280 -3.86 6.56 -9.75
N THR A 281 -3.34 6.29 -10.95
CA THR A 281 -2.19 5.40 -11.12
C THR A 281 -0.98 5.84 -10.28
N ALA A 282 -0.70 7.14 -10.20
CA ALA A 282 0.39 7.68 -9.39
C ALA A 282 0.18 7.45 -7.89
N LEU A 283 -1.05 7.71 -7.41
CA LEU A 283 -1.40 7.55 -5.99
C LEU A 283 -1.31 6.09 -5.56
N GLN A 284 -1.80 5.18 -6.41
CA GLN A 284 -1.72 3.74 -6.21
C GLN A 284 -0.29 3.22 -6.36
N SER A 285 0.53 3.85 -7.20
CA SER A 285 1.95 3.53 -7.38
C SER A 285 2.14 2.05 -7.73
N CYS A 286 2.96 1.30 -7.00
CA CYS A 286 3.15 -0.14 -7.17
C CYS A 286 1.82 -0.91 -7.10
N LEU A 287 0.89 -0.46 -6.26
CA LEU A 287 -0.41 -1.09 -6.09
C LEU A 287 -1.32 -0.88 -7.29
N ALA A 288 -0.96 -0.06 -8.28
CA ALA A 288 -1.69 0.05 -9.55
C ALA A 288 -1.61 -1.24 -10.38
N CYS A 289 -0.57 -2.05 -10.19
CA CYS A 289 -0.36 -3.30 -10.94
C CYS A 289 -0.19 -4.52 -10.03
N HIS A 290 0.34 -4.33 -8.82
CA HIS A 290 0.60 -5.40 -7.87
C HIS A 290 -0.40 -5.41 -6.72
N ARG A 291 -0.57 -6.56 -6.07
CA ARG A 291 -1.30 -6.68 -4.81
C ARG A 291 -0.50 -7.51 -3.83
N SER A 292 -0.26 -6.99 -2.62
CA SER A 292 0.54 -7.71 -1.61
C SER A 292 -0.14 -8.96 -1.07
N HIS A 293 -1.45 -9.10 -1.26
CA HIS A 293 -2.25 -10.24 -0.82
C HIS A 293 -3.27 -10.53 -1.90
N THR A 294 -3.57 -11.79 -2.19
CA THR A 294 -4.57 -12.18 -3.21
C THR A 294 -4.28 -11.60 -4.61
N GLY A 295 -3.00 -11.61 -5.00
CA GLY A 295 -2.57 -11.38 -6.39
C GLY A 295 -2.82 -12.60 -7.28
N SER A 296 -2.21 -12.64 -8.46
CA SER A 296 -2.25 -13.83 -9.31
C SER A 296 -1.08 -14.76 -8.95
N SER A 297 -1.41 -15.99 -8.55
CA SER A 297 -0.43 -17.02 -8.17
C SER A 297 0.55 -17.33 -9.32
N GLY A 298 1.80 -17.67 -8.98
CA GLY A 298 2.84 -18.00 -9.96
C GLY A 298 3.45 -16.80 -10.69
N THR A 299 2.97 -15.59 -10.42
CA THR A 299 3.42 -14.35 -11.06
C THR A 299 4.01 -13.37 -10.05
N PRO A 300 4.56 -12.21 -10.46
CA PRO A 300 4.97 -11.12 -9.56
C PRO A 300 3.81 -10.44 -8.79
N LEU A 301 2.79 -11.19 -8.36
CA LEU A 301 1.60 -10.71 -7.65
C LEU A 301 0.80 -9.67 -8.44
N LEU A 302 0.67 -9.89 -9.74
CA LEU A 302 -0.15 -9.04 -10.60
C LEU A 302 -1.63 -9.17 -10.25
N LYS A 303 -2.42 -8.11 -10.45
CA LYS A 303 -3.80 -8.02 -9.95
C LYS A 303 -4.88 -7.90 -11.02
N GLY A 304 -4.54 -8.10 -12.28
CA GLY A 304 -5.46 -7.99 -13.41
C GLY A 304 -6.72 -8.83 -13.20
N THR A 305 -7.89 -8.22 -13.31
CA THR A 305 -9.17 -8.93 -13.16
C THR A 305 -9.80 -9.15 -14.52
N ASN A 306 -10.13 -10.39 -14.81
CA ASN A 306 -10.85 -10.74 -16.01
C ASN A 306 -12.34 -10.34 -15.88
N PRO A 307 -12.86 -9.43 -16.71
CA PRO A 307 -14.24 -8.94 -16.61
C PRO A 307 -15.30 -10.02 -16.78
N THR A 308 -14.96 -11.15 -17.42
CA THR A 308 -15.92 -12.22 -17.69
C THR A 308 -15.98 -13.23 -16.55
N THR A 309 -14.82 -13.69 -16.08
CA THR A 309 -14.73 -14.73 -15.04
C THR A 309 -14.63 -14.15 -13.64
N GLN A 310 -14.31 -12.86 -13.51
CA GLN A 310 -14.01 -12.18 -12.26
C GLN A 310 -12.79 -12.78 -11.52
N SER A 311 -11.96 -13.55 -12.22
CA SER A 311 -10.72 -14.12 -11.69
C SER A 311 -9.56 -13.13 -11.83
N VAL A 312 -8.62 -13.19 -10.90
CA VAL A 312 -7.36 -12.44 -10.96
C VAL A 312 -6.39 -13.18 -11.88
N ASP A 313 -6.37 -12.77 -13.14
CA ASP A 313 -5.59 -13.34 -14.24
C ASP A 313 -4.45 -12.37 -14.58
N ALA A 314 -3.22 -12.79 -14.25
CA ALA A 314 -2.08 -11.93 -14.00
C ALA A 314 -1.82 -10.82 -15.03
N GLU A 315 -1.50 -11.16 -16.26
CA GLU A 315 -0.62 -10.31 -17.05
C GLU A 315 -1.38 -9.39 -18.00
N GLU A 316 -2.18 -9.96 -18.90
CA GLU A 316 -2.94 -9.23 -19.91
C GLU A 316 -3.95 -8.29 -19.25
N TRP A 317 -4.68 -8.78 -18.25
CA TRP A 317 -5.73 -8.00 -17.61
C TRP A 317 -5.17 -6.88 -16.73
N THR A 318 -3.97 -7.02 -16.16
CA THR A 318 -3.30 -5.92 -15.43
C THR A 318 -3.12 -4.71 -16.34
N CYS A 319 -2.87 -4.95 -17.64
CA CYS A 319 -2.76 -3.90 -18.64
C CYS A 319 -4.15 -3.45 -19.13
N LEU A 320 -4.99 -4.41 -19.53
CA LEU A 320 -6.26 -4.15 -20.20
C LEU A 320 -7.34 -3.56 -19.30
N ASN A 321 -7.28 -3.73 -17.98
CA ASN A 321 -8.21 -3.04 -17.08
C ASN A 321 -8.04 -1.51 -17.16
N CYS A 322 -6.85 -1.01 -17.53
CA CYS A 322 -6.58 0.41 -17.72
C CYS A 322 -6.59 0.85 -19.20
N HIS A 323 -6.08 0.00 -20.10
CA HIS A 323 -5.88 0.29 -21.52
C HIS A 323 -7.06 -0.10 -22.42
N ASN A 324 -8.27 -0.07 -21.85
CA ASN A 324 -9.55 -0.32 -22.50
C ASN A 324 -10.36 0.98 -22.74
N GLY A 325 -9.74 2.15 -22.59
CA GLY A 325 -10.42 3.45 -22.68
C GLY A 325 -11.04 3.97 -21.38
N ASN A 326 -10.98 3.21 -20.28
CA ASN A 326 -11.64 3.58 -19.01
C ASN A 326 -10.70 4.22 -17.98
N VAL A 327 -9.39 4.19 -18.21
CA VAL A 327 -8.37 4.95 -17.45
C VAL A 327 -7.45 5.66 -18.43
N ALA A 328 -6.81 4.89 -19.32
CA ALA A 328 -6.06 5.45 -20.42
C ALA A 328 -7.03 6.02 -21.46
N ALA A 329 -6.68 7.16 -22.06
CA ALA A 329 -7.52 7.81 -23.08
C ALA A 329 -7.66 6.99 -24.38
N LEU A 330 -6.70 6.11 -24.66
CA LEU A 330 -6.72 5.24 -25.83
C LEU A 330 -7.19 3.83 -25.44
N ASP A 331 -8.09 3.28 -26.24
CA ASP A 331 -8.60 1.92 -26.11
C ASP A 331 -7.86 0.95 -27.05
N MET A 332 -7.19 -0.03 -26.46
CA MET A 332 -6.43 -1.06 -27.18
C MET A 332 -7.26 -2.29 -27.54
N GLU A 333 -8.42 -2.51 -26.91
CA GLU A 333 -9.30 -3.66 -27.16
C GLU A 333 -9.62 -3.88 -28.65
N PRO A 334 -9.98 -2.84 -29.44
CA PRO A 334 -10.32 -3.01 -30.85
C PRO A 334 -9.12 -3.42 -31.71
N VAL A 335 -7.89 -3.11 -31.29
CA VAL A 335 -6.66 -3.47 -32.01
C VAL A 335 -6.49 -4.99 -32.05
N PHE A 336 -6.85 -5.67 -30.96
CA PHE A 336 -6.78 -7.14 -30.86
C PHE A 336 -7.91 -7.87 -31.60
N SER A 337 -8.83 -7.15 -32.23
CA SER A 337 -9.86 -7.71 -33.10
C SER A 337 -9.54 -7.64 -34.60
N ARG A 338 -8.41 -7.03 -34.97
CA ARG A 338 -8.00 -6.89 -36.38
C ARG A 338 -7.63 -8.25 -37.01
N MET A 339 -7.72 -8.32 -38.34
CA MET A 339 -7.37 -9.52 -39.12
C MET A 339 -5.91 -9.93 -38.96
N TYR A 340 -5.00 -8.95 -38.93
CA TYR A 340 -3.58 -9.14 -38.67
C TYR A 340 -3.28 -8.56 -37.29
N LYS A 341 -2.88 -9.44 -36.35
CA LYS A 341 -2.65 -9.09 -34.94
C LYS A 341 -1.69 -10.06 -34.27
N HIS A 342 -1.07 -9.60 -33.19
CA HIS A 342 -0.55 -10.47 -32.14
C HIS A 342 -1.69 -10.78 -31.18
N ASN A 343 -1.97 -12.07 -30.95
CA ASN A 343 -3.14 -12.46 -30.17
C ASN A 343 -2.82 -12.57 -28.68
N VAL A 344 -2.64 -11.40 -28.04
CA VAL A 344 -2.29 -11.30 -26.62
C VAL A 344 -3.32 -11.94 -25.69
N LYS A 345 -4.58 -12.08 -26.13
CA LYS A 345 -5.64 -12.70 -25.33
C LYS A 345 -5.72 -14.23 -25.47
N ALA A 346 -4.95 -14.84 -26.38
CA ALA A 346 -5.03 -16.29 -26.63
C ALA A 346 -3.94 -17.11 -25.92
N THR A 347 -2.92 -16.44 -25.40
CA THR A 347 -1.90 -17.08 -24.56
C THR A 347 -1.88 -16.30 -23.26
N LEU A 348 -1.89 -17.01 -22.15
CA LEU A 348 -1.82 -16.43 -20.81
C LEU A 348 -0.71 -17.15 -20.05
N GLY A 349 0.12 -16.38 -19.33
CA GLY A 349 1.16 -16.92 -18.44
C GLY A 349 2.24 -17.72 -19.18
N SER A 350 2.43 -17.45 -20.48
CA SER A 350 3.55 -18.01 -21.25
C SER A 350 4.80 -17.16 -21.17
N HIS A 351 4.68 -15.91 -20.72
CA HIS A 351 5.81 -15.07 -20.35
C HIS A 351 6.57 -15.74 -19.19
N VAL A 352 7.85 -15.99 -19.44
CA VAL A 352 8.85 -16.58 -18.55
C VAL A 352 9.86 -15.48 -18.23
N PRO A 353 9.46 -14.48 -17.42
CA PRO A 353 10.27 -13.33 -17.11
C PRO A 353 11.60 -13.76 -16.51
N SER A 354 12.70 -13.49 -17.20
CA SER A 354 14.04 -13.87 -16.75
C SER A 354 14.94 -12.65 -16.58
N ARG A 355 15.89 -12.76 -15.67
CA ARG A 355 17.00 -11.80 -15.55
C ARG A 355 18.24 -12.41 -16.18
N THR A 356 18.77 -11.74 -17.19
CA THR A 356 20.08 -12.12 -17.74
C THR A 356 21.21 -11.59 -16.86
N ILE A 357 21.00 -10.45 -16.18
CA ILE A 357 21.96 -9.76 -15.30
C ILE A 357 21.20 -9.20 -14.08
N VAL A 358 21.82 -9.19 -12.90
CA VAL A 358 21.26 -8.54 -11.69
C VAL A 358 21.08 -7.04 -11.96
N GLY A 359 19.88 -6.52 -11.71
CA GLY A 359 19.53 -5.11 -11.95
C GLY A 359 19.08 -4.78 -13.38
N ASP A 360 19.17 -5.74 -14.31
CA ASP A 360 18.50 -5.59 -15.61
C ASP A 360 16.99 -5.72 -15.45
N PRO A 361 16.21 -5.04 -16.33
CA PRO A 361 14.77 -5.22 -16.38
C PRO A 361 14.46 -6.69 -16.62
N VAL A 362 13.51 -7.21 -15.87
CA VAL A 362 12.93 -8.52 -16.11
C VAL A 362 12.33 -8.53 -17.52
N ARG A 363 12.74 -9.49 -18.36
CA ARG A 363 12.26 -9.63 -19.74
C ARG A 363 12.22 -11.08 -20.16
N GLU A 364 11.40 -11.39 -21.16
CA GLU A 364 11.42 -12.69 -21.80
C GLU A 364 12.79 -12.94 -22.45
N SER A 365 13.32 -14.14 -22.28
CA SER A 365 14.54 -14.55 -22.97
C SER A 365 14.22 -14.85 -24.43
N GLY A 366 15.01 -14.32 -25.36
CA GLY A 366 14.87 -14.65 -26.78
C GLY A 366 14.95 -16.16 -27.09
N ALA A 367 15.56 -16.95 -26.20
CA ALA A 367 15.59 -18.41 -26.32
C ALA A 367 14.21 -19.06 -26.12
N ASN A 368 13.34 -18.46 -25.30
CA ASN A 368 12.01 -18.99 -25.00
C ASN A 368 11.00 -18.63 -26.11
N LEU A 369 11.17 -17.48 -26.78
CA LEU A 369 10.31 -17.04 -27.89
C LEU A 369 10.33 -17.97 -29.12
N GLY A 370 11.43 -18.71 -29.33
CA GLY A 370 11.63 -19.55 -30.53
C GLY A 370 10.85 -20.87 -30.51
N ALA A 371 10.74 -21.51 -29.34
CA ALA A 371 9.99 -22.76 -29.16
C ALA A 371 8.54 -22.52 -28.70
N ASN A 372 8.29 -21.39 -28.04
CA ASN A 372 6.98 -20.96 -27.55
C ASN A 372 6.53 -19.73 -28.33
N ARG A 373 5.96 -19.91 -29.54
CA ARG A 373 5.44 -18.78 -30.34
C ARG A 373 4.18 -18.20 -29.69
N HIS A 374 4.36 -17.26 -28.79
CA HIS A 374 3.32 -16.46 -28.17
C HIS A 374 3.65 -14.96 -28.33
N ALA A 375 2.70 -14.12 -27.90
CA ALA A 375 2.90 -12.70 -27.80
C ALA A 375 1.96 -12.19 -26.70
N GLU A 376 2.53 -11.79 -25.58
CA GLU A 376 1.87 -11.21 -24.41
C GLU A 376 2.30 -9.73 -24.28
N CYS A 377 1.63 -8.96 -23.42
CA CYS A 377 1.91 -7.53 -23.30
C CYS A 377 3.36 -7.27 -22.87
N ALA A 378 3.87 -8.02 -21.90
CA ALA A 378 5.20 -7.83 -21.33
C ALA A 378 6.35 -8.35 -22.21
N ASP A 379 6.04 -9.15 -23.24
CA ASP A 379 7.05 -9.61 -24.20
C ASP A 379 7.69 -8.44 -24.96
N CYS A 380 6.91 -7.39 -25.23
CA CYS A 380 7.33 -6.22 -25.98
C CYS A 380 7.33 -4.92 -25.13
N HIS A 381 6.45 -4.83 -24.13
CA HIS A 381 6.30 -3.62 -23.32
C HIS A 381 6.82 -3.81 -21.90
N ASN A 382 7.74 -2.94 -21.48
CA ASN A 382 8.16 -2.88 -20.08
C ASN A 382 7.33 -1.83 -19.33
N ALA A 383 6.27 -2.26 -18.63
CA ALA A 383 5.38 -1.37 -17.87
C ALA A 383 6.10 -0.55 -16.78
N HIS A 384 7.20 -1.09 -16.22
CA HIS A 384 8.06 -0.35 -15.29
C HIS A 384 8.85 0.73 -16.03
N GLY A 385 9.27 0.50 -17.28
CA GLY A 385 10.14 1.40 -18.03
C GLY A 385 9.43 2.42 -18.93
N THR A 386 8.10 2.37 -19.05
CA THR A 386 7.33 3.17 -20.01
C THR A 386 7.63 4.68 -19.95
N LYS A 387 7.86 5.29 -21.11
CA LYS A 387 8.10 6.74 -21.28
C LYS A 387 6.98 7.40 -22.08
N ALA A 388 6.84 8.70 -21.92
CA ALA A 388 5.85 9.48 -22.64
C ALA A 388 6.28 9.63 -24.11
N GLY A 389 5.32 9.55 -25.03
CA GLY A 389 5.55 9.79 -26.45
C GLY A 389 5.07 8.64 -27.33
N ASN A 390 5.28 8.82 -28.64
CA ASN A 390 4.95 7.79 -29.61
C ASN A 390 6.01 6.69 -29.61
N HIS A 391 5.60 5.46 -29.89
CA HIS A 391 6.53 4.36 -30.05
C HIS A 391 7.47 4.63 -31.24
N THR A 392 8.77 4.58 -30.98
CA THR A 392 9.79 4.49 -32.02
C THR A 392 10.31 3.06 -31.98
N VAL A 393 10.17 2.32 -33.07
CA VAL A 393 10.59 0.91 -33.16
C VAL A 393 12.10 0.79 -32.89
N GLY A 394 12.49 -0.02 -31.91
CA GLY A 394 13.90 -0.42 -31.67
C GLY A 394 14.71 0.46 -30.71
N ASP A 395 14.08 1.21 -29.80
CA ASP A 395 14.80 2.01 -28.80
C ASP A 395 15.08 1.21 -27.50
N ILE A 396 16.26 1.44 -26.91
CA ILE A 396 16.83 0.70 -25.79
C ILE A 396 16.10 0.94 -24.46
N ASP A 397 15.27 1.98 -24.39
CA ASP A 397 14.67 2.50 -23.15
C ASP A 397 13.18 2.13 -22.95
N GLY A 398 12.73 1.02 -23.54
CA GLY A 398 11.45 0.39 -23.17
C GLY A 398 10.43 0.21 -24.29
N ASN A 399 10.84 0.35 -25.55
CA ASN A 399 10.01 0.05 -26.72
C ASN A 399 10.80 -0.83 -27.70
N ILE A 400 10.97 -2.10 -27.36
CA ILE A 400 11.43 -3.08 -28.34
C ILE A 400 10.17 -3.62 -29.04
N VAL A 401 9.90 -3.08 -30.22
CA VAL A 401 9.24 -3.86 -31.29
C VAL A 401 10.34 -4.42 -32.16
#